data_AF-A0A7V9PK48-F1
#
_entry.id   AF-A0A7V9PK48-F1
#
_cell.length_a   1.000
_cell.length_b   1.000
_cell.length_c   1.000
_cell.angle_alpha   90.00
_cell.angle_beta   90.00
_cell.angle_gamma   90.00
#
_symmetry.space_group_name_H-M   'P 1'
#
loop_
_entity.id
_entity.type
_entity.pdbx_description
1 polymer ?
#
loop_
_entity_poly.entity_id
_entity_poly.type
_entity_poly.pdbx_seq_one_letter_code
_entity_poly.pdbx_strand_id
1 'polypeptide(L)' 'MEHRLAFLARVIVVETAGRSDYAPTRAFYEARGYRAVATIPDFYAPGDDQVAYVKYLTNIAQR' A
#
# COMPACT_ATOMS: atom_id res chain seq x y z
N MET A 1 -2.46 4.99 13.68
CA MET A 1 -2.53 6.09 12.69
C MET A 1 -3.76 6.00 11.81
N GLU A 2 -4.06 4.86 11.17
CA GLU A 2 -5.17 4.71 10.21
C GLU A 2 -6.56 5.02 10.80
N HIS A 3 -6.81 4.68 12.07
CA HIS A 3 -8.08 4.97 12.74
C HIS A 3 -8.46 6.46 12.77
N ARG A 4 -7.48 7.38 12.77
CA ARG A 4 -7.74 8.82 12.72
C ARG A 4 -8.20 9.31 11.34
N LEU A 5 -8.04 8.48 10.30
CA LEU A 5 -8.35 8.81 8.92
C LEU A 5 -9.73 8.30 8.46
N ALA A 6 -10.39 7.46 9.27
CA ALA A 6 -11.61 6.74 8.90
C ALA A 6 -12.77 7.63 8.37
N PHE A 7 -12.76 8.92 8.73
CA PHE A 7 -13.76 9.90 8.30
C PHE A 7 -13.16 11.09 7.50
N LEU A 8 -11.84 11.08 7.26
CA LEU A 8 -11.12 12.18 6.61
C LEU A 8 -10.53 11.78 5.26
N ALA A 9 -10.35 10.48 5.01
CA ALA A 9 -9.78 9.97 3.78
C ALA A 9 -10.58 8.78 3.26
N ARG A 10 -10.60 8.60 1.94
CA ARG A 10 -11.24 7.46 1.27
C ARG A 10 -10.28 6.31 1.03
N VAL A 11 -9.00 6.62 0.84
CA VAL A 11 -7.97 5.65 0.45
C VAL A 11 -6.64 6.05 1.08
N ILE A 12 -5.87 5.06 1.51
CA ILE A 12 -4.46 5.19 1.87
C ILE A 12 -3.67 4.54 0.75
N VAL A 13 -2.69 5.27 0.22
CA VAL A 13 -1.73 4.77 -0.77
C VAL A 13 -0.37 4.68 -0.10
N VAL A 14 0.33 3.56 -0.29
CA VAL A 14 1.72 3.38 0.14
C VAL A 14 2.52 2.80 -1.01
N GLU A 15 3.79 3.16 -1.09
CA GLU A 15 4.71 2.73 -2.15
C GLU A 15 5.95 2.10 -1.51
N THR A 16 6.50 1.08 -2.15
CA THR A 16 7.72 0.42 -1.69
C THR A 16 8.47 -0.23 -2.84
N ALA A 17 9.73 -0.60 -2.62
CA ALA A 17 10.55 -1.26 -3.62
C ALA A 17 10.08 -2.70 -3.93
N GLY A 18 10.28 -3.12 -5.18
CA GLY A 18 9.98 -4.47 -5.68
C GLY A 18 11.06 -5.49 -5.36
N ARG A 19 12.27 -5.05 -4.97
CA ARG A 19 13.39 -5.93 -4.61
C ARG A 19 13.03 -6.93 -3.52
N SER A 20 13.72 -8.08 -3.52
CA SER A 20 13.41 -9.22 -2.65
C SER A 20 13.63 -8.94 -1.16
N ASP A 21 14.55 -8.06 -0.81
CA ASP A 21 14.80 -7.56 0.55
C ASP A 21 13.61 -6.76 1.11
N TYR A 22 12.73 -6.23 0.26
CA TYR A 22 11.47 -5.58 0.66
C TYR A 22 10.25 -6.53 0.72
N ALA A 23 10.44 -7.84 0.48
CA ALA A 23 9.36 -8.81 0.60
C ALA A 23 8.67 -8.79 1.99
N PRO A 24 9.39 -8.67 3.13
CA PRO A 24 8.76 -8.53 4.44
C PRO A 24 7.91 -7.26 4.57
N THR A 25 8.33 -6.15 3.96
CA THR A 25 7.59 -4.88 3.93
C THR A 25 6.29 -5.02 3.13
N ARG A 26 6.34 -5.67 1.97
CA ARG A 26 5.16 -5.97 1.16
C ARG A 26 4.17 -6.89 1.89
N ALA A 27 4.67 -7.97 2.49
CA ALA A 27 3.86 -8.87 3.30
C ALA A 27 3.18 -8.16 4.49
N PHE A 28 3.88 -7.20 5.12
CA PHE A 28 3.32 -6.38 6.20
C PHE A 28 2.10 -5.54 5.74
N TYR A 29 2.15 -4.97 4.53
CA TYR A 29 1.04 -4.20 3.96
C TYR A 29 -0.13 -5.12 3.60
N GLU A 30 0.16 -6.26 2.96
CA GLU A 30 -0.85 -7.26 2.59
C GLU A 30 -1.59 -7.79 3.83
N ALA A 31 -0.86 -8.12 4.90
CA ALA A 31 -1.44 -8.53 6.18
C ALA A 31 -2.33 -7.45 6.83
N ARG A 32 -2.17 -6.18 6.47
CA ARG A 32 -2.98 -5.04 6.95
C ARG A 32 -4.16 -4.71 6.04
N GLY A 33 -4.39 -5.51 5.01
CA GLY A 33 -5.47 -5.33 4.05
C GLY A 33 -5.19 -4.32 2.95
N TYR A 34 -3.92 -3.92 2.77
CA TYR A 34 -3.51 -3.21 1.57
C TYR A 34 -3.40 -4.20 0.41
N ARG A 35 -3.69 -3.74 -0.81
CA ARG A 35 -3.59 -4.54 -2.04
C ARG A 35 -2.66 -3.87 -3.02
N ALA A 36 -1.75 -4.63 -3.61
CA ALA A 36 -0.94 -4.15 -4.73
C ALA A 36 -1.87 -3.81 -5.91
N VAL A 37 -1.70 -2.64 -6.50
CA VAL A 37 -2.52 -2.17 -7.63
C VAL A 37 -1.71 -1.74 -8.84
N ALA A 38 -0.42 -1.45 -8.66
CA ALA A 38 0.47 -1.12 -9.75
C ALA A 38 1.91 -1.49 -9.40
N THR A 39 2.68 -1.79 -10.44
CA THR A 39 4.13 -1.94 -10.37
C THR A 39 4.72 -1.13 -11.51
N ILE A 40 5.67 -0.25 -11.20
CA ILE A 40 6.42 0.52 -12.18
C ILE A 40 7.80 -0.10 -12.28
N PRO A 41 8.15 -0.74 -13.42
CA PRO A 41 9.43 -1.42 -13.56
C PRO A 41 10.58 -0.41 -13.55
N ASP A 42 11.71 -0.82 -12.98
CA ASP A 42 12.97 -0.05 -12.97
C ASP A 42 12.86 1.38 -12.40
N PHE A 43 11.86 1.64 -11.55
CA PHE A 43 11.54 2.99 -11.08
C PHE A 43 12.67 3.65 -10.28
N TYR A 44 13.27 2.91 -9.34
CA TYR A 44 14.36 3.44 -8.51
C TYR A 44 15.73 3.23 -9.17
N ALA A 45 15.90 2.09 -9.84
CA ALA A 45 17.10 1.68 -10.57
C ALA A 45 16.77 0.46 -11.45
N PRO A 46 17.65 0.05 -12.38
CA PRO A 46 17.47 -1.22 -13.11
C PRO A 46 17.31 -2.42 -12.15
N GLY A 47 16.20 -3.14 -12.29
CA GLY A 47 15.78 -4.24 -11.43
C GLY A 47 15.18 -3.83 -10.08
N ASP A 48 14.96 -2.53 -9.84
CA ASP A 48 14.36 -1.99 -8.61
C ASP A 48 13.05 -1.26 -8.90
N ASP A 49 11.99 -2.06 -8.99
CA ASP A 49 10.63 -1.59 -9.27
C ASP A 49 10.04 -0.79 -8.10
N GLN A 50 9.06 0.05 -8.38
CA GLN A 50 8.15 0.56 -7.35
C GLN A 50 6.85 -0.25 -7.38
N VAL A 51 6.38 -0.70 -6.22
CA VAL A 51 5.07 -1.35 -6.04
C VAL A 51 4.16 -0.41 -5.25
N ALA A 52 3.02 -0.04 -5.84
CA ALA A 52 2.00 0.77 -5.21
C ALA A 52 0.90 -0.11 -4.60
N TYR A 53 0.57 0.17 -3.35
CA TYR A 53 -0.45 -0.51 -2.58
C TYR A 53 -1.54 0.45 -2.14
N VAL A 54 -2.79 -0.01 -2.14
CA VAL A 54 -3.94 0.77 -1.63
C VAL A 54 -4.70 0.03 -0.55
N LYS A 55 -5.19 0.78 0.43
CA LYS A 55 -6.22 0.35 1.37
C LYS A 55 -7.37 1.34 1.33
N TYR A 56 -8.54 0.89 0.89
CA TYR A 56 -9.75 1.69 0.96
C TYR A 56 -10.23 1.73 2.40
N LEU A 57 -10.53 2.94 2.88
CA LEU A 57 -11.15 3.12 4.19
C LEU A 57 -12.66 3.00 3.99
N THR A 58 -13.27 1.96 4.54
CA THR A 58 -14.72 1.90 4.66
C THR A 58 -15.15 2.99 5.63
N ASN A 59 -15.97 3.92 5.13
CA ASN A 59 -16.66 4.86 5.99
C ASN A 59 -17.58 4.01 6.89
N ILE A 60 -17.34 3.97 8.20
CA ILE A 60 -18.24 3.29 9.16
C ILE A 60 -19.47 4.19 9.41
N ALA A 61 -19.96 4.85 8.38
CA ALA A 61 -21.24 5.54 8.41
C ALA A 61 -22.32 4.51 8.04
N GLN A 62 -23.09 4.15 9.06
CA GLN A 62 -24.33 3.34 9.06
C GLN A 62 -24.15 1.84 9.35
N ARG A 63 -24.12 1.53 10.64
CA ARG A 63 -25.15 0.67 11.25
C ARG A 63 -25.98 1.51 12.20
#